data_AF-A0A061AHE6-F1
#
_entry.id   AF-A0A061AHE6-F1
#
_cell.length_a   1.000
_cell.length_b   1.000
_cell.length_c   1.000
_cell.angle_alpha   90.00
_cell.angle_beta   90.00
_cell.angle_gamma   90.00
#
_symmetry.space_group_name_H-M   'P 1'
#
loop_
_entity.id
_entity.type
_entity.pdbx_description
1 polymer ?
#
loop_
_entity_poly.entity_id
_entity_poly.type
_entity_poly.pdbx_seq_one_letter_code
_entity_poly.pdbx_strand_id
1 'polypeptide(L)'
;MTFTLEHGDEPGFPIPDKIITLTKAELQQGGCLKYFTNAIWAPQDMIADLNSRIATEGRQHIRKATSSLIHERIVSAGVLRFNPQGVASAVHDLKLAIALLDEGNRVWSNERFADRGSTFKPTFVRNARVLLMQTLVLATRDMKTAAAKRAYKPEDVEEIANRVIREHPPEDWHPRDGSTMRVCYSAYPVWEAYLARGYVWGIRAGVPLLEVQPRKYAFADLTAAKNAAEAYDKAAAILEDEAPDFTRYCFVLWYAIHWRLRAGGLSVRKLRSRVNKAKEATEETKRFVDDIEDSFRDIRKFCKQQLKILNESLPSAPPGITDRNTIKPIPTLNCKGLPRSFNTASLNDQQEFGRLPGDIGCIDQRG
;
A
#
# COMPACT_ATOMS: atom_id res chain seq x y z
N MET A 1 -0.04 -8.63 35.85
CA MET A 1 1.14 -7.80 35.57
C MET A 1 0.80 -7.00 34.33
N THR A 2 0.35 -5.77 34.54
CA THR A 2 -0.24 -4.90 33.54
C THR A 2 0.89 -4.05 32.95
N PHE A 3 1.22 -4.24 31.67
CA PHE A 3 2.16 -3.37 30.98
C PHE A 3 1.43 -2.08 30.57
N THR A 4 1.28 -1.16 31.51
CA THR A 4 1.02 0.24 31.20
C THR A 4 2.35 0.90 30.88
N LEU A 5 2.59 1.21 29.60
CA LEU A 5 3.53 2.27 29.27
C LEU A 5 2.88 3.58 29.71
N GLU A 6 3.19 4.02 30.93
CA GLU A 6 2.86 5.38 31.37
C GLU A 6 3.43 6.35 30.33
N HIS A 7 2.60 7.29 29.87
CA HIS A 7 3.05 8.39 29.02
C HIS A 7 4.15 9.13 29.78
N GLY A 8 5.39 8.88 29.37
CA GLY A 8 6.55 9.57 29.90
C GLY A 8 6.55 11.01 29.41
N ASP A 9 5.89 11.89 30.16
CA ASP A 9 6.21 13.31 30.21
C ASP A 9 7.55 13.51 30.95
N GLU A 10 8.63 12.88 30.46
CA GLU A 10 9.99 13.26 30.85
C GLU A 10 10.51 14.30 29.85
N PRO A 11 10.60 15.58 30.25
CA PRO A 11 11.16 16.62 29.40
C PRO A 11 12.68 16.43 29.35
N GLY A 12 13.14 15.60 28.41
CA GLY A 12 14.56 15.32 28.21
C GLY A 12 14.91 14.06 27.40
N PHE A 13 13.94 13.19 27.08
CA PHE A 13 14.21 11.89 26.44
C PHE A 13 13.43 11.70 25.13
N PRO A 14 14.01 12.00 23.96
CA PRO A 14 13.41 11.61 22.69
C PRO A 14 13.47 10.08 22.57
N ILE A 15 12.31 9.42 22.47
CA ILE A 15 12.17 7.96 22.22
C ILE A 15 13.16 7.40 21.17
N PRO A 16 13.48 8.12 20.07
CA PRO A 16 14.49 7.68 19.10
C PRO A 16 15.89 7.44 19.69
N ASP A 17 16.37 8.29 20.59
CA ASP A 17 17.74 8.21 21.15
C ASP A 17 17.89 7.01 22.10
N LYS A 18 16.81 6.69 22.84
CA LYS A 18 16.73 5.51 23.69
C LYS A 18 16.76 4.23 22.86
N ILE A 19 15.98 4.17 21.78
CA ILE A 19 15.97 3.04 20.85
C ILE A 19 17.37 2.84 20.23
N ILE A 20 18.01 3.92 19.78
CA ILE A 20 19.36 3.88 19.19
C ILE A 20 20.39 3.39 20.20
N THR A 21 20.33 3.88 21.45
CA THR A 21 21.28 3.49 22.51
C THR A 21 21.14 2.01 22.86
N LEU A 22 19.91 1.54 23.06
CA LEU A 22 19.63 0.13 23.35
C LEU A 22 20.05 -0.78 22.20
N THR A 23 19.72 -0.39 20.96
CA THR A 23 20.13 -1.09 19.73
C THR A 23 21.65 -1.23 19.64
N LYS A 24 22.40 -0.12 19.83
CA LYS A 24 23.86 -0.18 19.80
C LYS A 24 24.43 -1.10 20.86
N ALA A 25 23.87 -1.09 22.07
CA ALA A 25 24.31 -1.96 23.16
C ALA A 25 24.06 -3.44 22.84
N GLU A 26 22.88 -3.79 22.31
CA GLU A 26 22.56 -5.16 21.91
C GLU A 26 23.47 -5.66 20.77
N LEU A 27 23.68 -4.83 19.74
CA LEU A 27 24.62 -5.15 18.65
C LEU A 27 26.03 -5.36 19.13
N GLN A 28 26.50 -4.53 20.07
CA GLN A 28 27.84 -4.65 20.60
C GLN A 28 27.99 -5.91 21.45
N GLN A 29 26.99 -6.22 22.29
CA GLN A 29 26.96 -7.44 23.08
C GLN A 29 26.92 -8.70 22.20
N GLY A 30 26.22 -8.66 21.07
CA GLY A 30 26.15 -9.77 20.10
C GLY A 30 27.29 -9.79 19.08
N GLY A 31 28.28 -8.89 19.17
CA GLY A 31 29.36 -8.78 18.19
C GLY A 31 28.89 -8.47 16.76
N CYS A 32 27.69 -7.89 16.61
CA CYS A 32 27.02 -7.61 15.35
C CYS A 32 27.18 -6.15 14.88
N LEU A 33 27.71 -5.26 15.74
CA LEU A 33 27.93 -3.85 15.38
C LEU A 33 28.82 -3.69 14.13
N LYS A 34 29.76 -4.63 13.92
CA LYS A 34 30.63 -4.69 12.73
C LYS A 34 29.87 -4.75 11.39
N TYR A 35 28.64 -5.24 11.38
CA TYR A 35 27.77 -5.31 10.21
C TYR A 35 27.09 -3.96 9.87
N PHE A 36 27.31 -2.93 10.68
CA PHE A 36 26.79 -1.57 10.48
C PHE A 36 27.90 -0.54 10.23
N THR A 37 29.14 -0.79 10.65
CA THR A 37 30.16 0.25 10.74
C THR A 37 31.28 0.16 9.69
N ASN A 38 31.69 -1.03 9.25
CA ASN A 38 33.04 -1.19 8.68
C ASN A 38 33.17 -1.91 7.33
N ALA A 39 32.10 -2.41 6.69
CA ALA A 39 32.12 -2.94 5.32
C ALA A 39 30.70 -3.11 4.75
N ILE A 40 30.55 -3.11 3.41
CA ILE A 40 29.34 -3.64 2.77
C ILE A 40 29.40 -5.16 2.88
N TRP A 41 28.82 -5.70 3.95
CA TRP A 41 28.69 -7.13 4.16
C TRP A 41 27.56 -7.66 3.27
N ALA A 42 27.82 -8.71 2.50
CA ALA A 42 26.74 -9.45 1.84
C ALA A 42 25.96 -10.27 2.89
N PRO A 43 24.64 -10.48 2.71
CA PRO A 43 23.85 -11.31 3.62
C PRO A 43 24.43 -12.71 3.84
N GLN A 44 24.98 -13.32 2.79
CA GLN A 44 25.64 -14.62 2.83
C GLN A 44 26.86 -14.61 3.75
N ASP A 45 27.68 -13.58 3.67
CA ASP A 45 28.88 -13.44 4.50
C ASP A 45 28.51 -13.21 5.97
N MET A 46 27.47 -12.41 6.23
CA MET A 46 26.96 -12.21 7.59
C MET A 46 26.47 -13.52 8.21
N ILE A 47 25.65 -14.29 7.48
CA ILE A 47 25.13 -15.56 7.97
C ILE A 47 26.25 -16.60 8.10
N ALA A 48 27.22 -16.63 7.19
CA ALA A 48 28.38 -17.51 7.28
C ALA A 48 29.24 -17.21 8.51
N ASP A 49 29.51 -15.93 8.81
CA ASP A 49 30.22 -15.49 10.03
C ASP A 49 29.41 -15.84 11.30
N LEU A 50 28.11 -15.57 11.33
CA LEU A 50 27.26 -15.96 12.46
C LEU A 50 27.25 -17.49 12.65
N ASN A 51 27.21 -18.25 11.57
CA ASN A 51 27.20 -19.70 11.60
C ASN A 51 28.52 -20.28 12.11
N SER A 52 29.66 -19.73 11.69
CA SER A 52 30.97 -20.19 12.18
C SER A 52 31.16 -19.94 13.67
N ARG A 53 30.62 -18.83 14.18
CA ARG A 53 30.65 -18.45 15.60
C ARG A 53 29.80 -19.34 16.49
N ILE A 54 28.88 -20.16 15.95
CA ILE A 54 28.06 -21.09 16.76
C ILE A 54 28.96 -22.06 17.54
N ALA A 55 30.07 -22.51 16.95
CA ALA A 55 30.99 -23.46 17.58
C ALA A 55 31.71 -22.89 18.82
N THR A 56 31.95 -21.57 18.86
CA THR A 56 32.72 -20.90 19.92
C THR A 56 31.85 -20.14 20.91
N GLU A 57 30.75 -19.53 20.45
CA GLU A 57 29.88 -18.67 21.25
C GLU A 57 28.55 -19.34 21.66
N GLY A 58 28.24 -20.49 21.05
CA GLY A 58 27.04 -21.27 21.32
C GLY A 58 25.81 -20.80 20.56
N ARG A 59 24.94 -21.75 20.19
CA ARG A 59 23.78 -21.49 19.31
C ARG A 59 22.81 -20.46 19.88
N GLN A 60 22.54 -20.49 21.18
CA GLN A 60 21.59 -19.58 21.81
C GLN A 60 22.07 -18.12 21.80
N HIS A 61 23.39 -17.90 21.91
CA HIS A 61 23.97 -16.56 21.78
C HIS A 61 23.79 -16.04 20.34
N ILE A 62 24.17 -16.85 19.36
CA ILE A 62 24.03 -16.50 17.93
C ILE A 62 22.57 -16.28 17.52
N ARG A 63 21.64 -17.08 18.05
CA ARG A 63 20.21 -16.86 17.84
C ARG A 63 19.77 -15.46 18.30
N LYS A 64 20.18 -15.04 19.51
CA LYS A 64 19.85 -13.70 20.04
C LYS A 64 20.50 -12.61 19.19
N ALA A 65 21.79 -12.74 18.90
CA ALA A 65 22.54 -11.78 18.08
C ALA A 65 21.92 -11.60 16.68
N THR A 66 21.56 -12.71 16.02
CA THR A 66 20.89 -12.68 14.72
C THR A 66 19.50 -12.04 14.79
N SER A 67 18.75 -12.33 15.86
CA SER A 67 17.44 -11.72 16.09
C SER A 67 17.53 -10.20 16.27
N SER A 68 18.47 -9.71 17.09
CA SER A 68 18.69 -8.26 17.27
C SER A 68 19.10 -7.62 15.95
N LEU A 69 20.08 -8.19 15.23
CA LEU A 69 20.51 -7.70 13.91
C LEU A 69 19.34 -7.51 12.93
N ILE A 70 18.41 -8.45 12.85
CA ILE A 70 17.26 -8.38 11.94
C ILE A 70 16.19 -7.40 12.46
N HIS A 71 15.84 -7.48 13.75
CA HIS A 71 14.80 -6.66 14.34
C HIS A 71 15.17 -5.18 14.30
N GLU A 72 16.42 -4.85 14.57
CA GLU A 72 16.88 -3.47 14.58
C GLU A 72 16.86 -2.84 13.19
N ARG A 73 17.17 -3.59 12.13
CA ARG A 73 17.00 -3.09 10.75
C ARG A 73 15.54 -2.81 10.44
N ILE A 74 14.64 -3.68 10.89
CA ILE A 74 13.19 -3.49 10.72
C ILE A 74 12.69 -2.27 11.51
N VAL A 75 13.13 -2.10 12.77
CA VAL A 75 12.78 -0.97 13.62
C VAL A 75 13.36 0.33 13.07
N SER A 76 14.64 0.33 12.69
CA SER A 76 15.34 1.44 12.01
C SER A 76 14.55 1.90 10.79
N ALA A 77 14.21 0.97 9.89
CA ALA A 77 13.40 1.28 8.72
C ALA A 77 12.01 1.82 9.08
N GLY A 78 11.40 1.28 10.14
CA GLY A 78 10.12 1.76 10.69
C GLY A 78 10.17 3.21 11.19
N VAL A 79 11.31 3.66 11.74
CA VAL A 79 11.52 5.05 12.14
C VAL A 79 11.85 5.93 10.92
N LEU A 80 12.77 5.46 10.08
CA LEU A 80 13.27 6.21 8.92
C LEU A 80 12.20 6.51 7.88
N ARG A 81 11.19 5.65 7.73
CA ARG A 81 10.08 5.86 6.77
C ARG A 81 9.18 7.06 7.09
N PHE A 82 9.21 7.59 8.32
CA PHE A 82 8.47 8.80 8.69
C PHE A 82 9.20 10.09 8.26
N ASN A 83 10.47 9.97 7.87
CA ASN A 83 11.29 11.06 7.38
C ASN A 83 11.48 10.90 5.86
N PRO A 84 11.07 11.87 5.01
CA PRO A 84 11.24 11.79 3.57
C PRO A 84 12.69 11.52 3.12
N GLN A 85 13.67 12.06 3.85
CA GLN A 85 15.10 11.84 3.59
C GLN A 85 15.57 10.43 4.02
N GLY A 86 14.83 9.76 4.91
CA GLY A 86 15.14 8.44 5.45
C GLY A 86 14.60 7.26 4.63
N VAL A 87 13.65 7.50 3.70
CA VAL A 87 12.97 6.42 2.94
C VAL A 87 13.95 5.53 2.17
N ALA A 88 15.00 6.11 1.57
CA ALA A 88 16.00 5.32 0.84
C ALA A 88 16.74 4.33 1.75
N SER A 89 17.16 4.80 2.93
CA SER A 89 17.81 3.98 3.95
C SER A 89 16.86 2.92 4.51
N ALA A 90 15.58 3.26 4.70
CA ALA A 90 14.55 2.31 5.12
C ALA A 90 14.38 1.15 4.12
N VAL A 91 14.35 1.45 2.81
CA VAL A 91 14.31 0.40 1.77
C VAL A 91 15.56 -0.48 1.84
N HIS A 92 16.74 0.11 2.02
CA HIS A 92 17.99 -0.63 2.13
C HIS A 92 17.98 -1.59 3.33
N ASP A 93 17.64 -1.08 4.52
CA ASP A 93 17.58 -1.89 5.75
C ASP A 93 16.60 -3.04 5.64
N LEU A 94 15.41 -2.81 5.06
CA LEU A 94 14.41 -3.85 4.87
C LEU A 94 14.82 -4.91 3.84
N LYS A 95 15.45 -4.50 2.72
CA LYS A 95 16.01 -5.45 1.75
C LYS A 95 17.07 -6.34 2.39
N LEU A 96 17.96 -5.76 3.19
CA LEU A 96 19.00 -6.50 3.89
C LEU A 96 18.41 -7.42 4.99
N ALA A 97 17.44 -6.95 5.78
CA ALA A 97 16.76 -7.78 6.77
C ALA A 97 16.06 -8.99 6.12
N ILE A 98 15.36 -8.81 5.00
CA ILE A 98 14.72 -9.90 4.26
C ILE A 98 15.75 -10.85 3.67
N ALA A 99 16.86 -10.34 3.13
CA ALA A 99 17.92 -11.19 2.61
C ALA A 99 18.58 -12.05 3.70
N LEU A 100 18.77 -11.49 4.91
CA LEU A 100 19.24 -12.24 6.08
C LEU A 100 18.23 -13.30 6.53
N LEU A 101 16.95 -12.98 6.50
CA LEU A 101 15.87 -13.92 6.81
C LEU A 101 15.84 -15.09 5.81
N ASP A 102 15.96 -14.80 4.52
CA ASP A 102 15.97 -15.81 3.45
C ASP A 102 17.22 -16.69 3.53
N GLU A 103 18.40 -16.08 3.74
CA GLU A 103 19.66 -16.81 3.84
C GLU A 103 19.76 -17.64 5.13
N GLY A 104 19.35 -17.11 6.28
CA GLY A 104 19.30 -17.86 7.52
C GLY A 104 18.29 -19.03 7.46
N ASN A 105 17.16 -18.85 6.79
CA ASN A 105 16.22 -19.96 6.53
C ASN A 105 16.80 -21.04 5.62
N ARG A 106 17.68 -20.67 4.67
CA ARG A 106 18.39 -21.60 3.80
C ARG A 106 19.45 -22.39 4.57
N VAL A 107 20.35 -21.68 5.27
CA VAL A 107 21.49 -22.26 5.99
C VAL A 107 21.03 -23.12 7.18
N TRP A 108 20.07 -22.63 7.96
CA TRP A 108 19.53 -23.34 9.13
C TRP A 108 18.21 -24.05 8.83
N SER A 109 18.01 -24.51 7.59
CA SER A 109 16.77 -25.15 7.13
C SER A 109 16.36 -26.38 7.95
N ASN A 110 17.35 -27.11 8.47
CA ASN A 110 17.14 -28.33 9.27
C ASN A 110 16.96 -28.05 10.78
N GLU A 111 17.06 -26.80 11.22
CA GLU A 111 16.88 -26.43 12.63
C GLU A 111 15.42 -26.10 12.97
N ARG A 112 15.01 -26.44 14.20
CA ARG A 112 13.69 -26.03 14.69
C ARG A 112 13.67 -24.51 14.91
N PHE A 113 12.50 -23.87 14.74
CA PHE A 113 12.35 -22.45 15.04
C PHE A 113 12.67 -22.09 16.50
N ALA A 114 12.56 -23.03 17.43
CA ALA A 114 12.99 -22.83 18.82
C ALA A 114 14.49 -22.59 18.95
N ASP A 115 15.30 -23.15 18.04
CA ASP A 115 16.77 -23.09 18.07
C ASP A 115 17.29 -21.95 17.20
N ARG A 116 16.80 -21.81 15.97
CA ARG A 116 17.20 -20.69 15.08
C ARG A 116 16.51 -19.36 15.35
N GLY A 117 15.38 -19.39 16.04
CA GLY A 117 14.62 -18.20 16.44
C GLY A 117 13.29 -18.01 15.69
N SER A 118 12.30 -17.44 16.40
CA SER A 118 10.96 -17.16 15.87
C SER A 118 10.96 -16.12 14.75
N THR A 119 11.99 -15.27 14.68
CA THR A 119 12.20 -14.28 13.61
C THR A 119 12.26 -14.93 12.22
N PHE A 120 12.68 -16.19 12.13
CA PHE A 120 12.70 -16.95 10.87
C PHE A 120 11.35 -17.57 10.50
N LYS A 121 10.32 -17.51 11.37
CA LYS A 121 8.99 -18.05 11.05
C LYS A 121 8.43 -17.36 9.81
N PRO A 122 7.73 -18.07 8.90
CA PRO A 122 7.31 -17.45 7.65
C PRO A 122 6.29 -16.32 7.84
N THR A 123 5.52 -16.31 8.94
CA THR A 123 4.66 -15.17 9.31
C THR A 123 5.46 -13.89 9.56
N PHE A 124 6.61 -13.97 10.23
CA PHE A 124 7.50 -12.83 10.43
C PHE A 124 8.12 -12.35 9.11
N VAL A 125 8.63 -13.30 8.31
CA VAL A 125 9.22 -12.99 6.99
C VAL A 125 8.20 -12.32 6.07
N ARG A 126 6.97 -12.83 6.05
CA ARG A 126 5.87 -12.25 5.28
C ARG A 126 5.56 -10.80 5.73
N ASN A 127 5.52 -10.54 7.03
CA ASN A 127 5.31 -9.19 7.56
C ASN A 127 6.48 -8.24 7.25
N ALA A 128 7.72 -8.72 7.28
CA ALA A 128 8.86 -7.92 6.83
C ALA A 128 8.74 -7.55 5.34
N ARG A 129 8.26 -8.47 4.50
CA ARG A 129 7.97 -8.18 3.07
C ARG A 129 6.85 -7.17 2.89
N VAL A 130 5.78 -7.24 3.69
CA VAL A 130 4.71 -6.23 3.69
C VAL A 130 5.27 -4.85 4.03
N LEU A 131 6.13 -4.75 5.04
CA LEU A 131 6.77 -3.50 5.43
C LEU A 131 7.69 -2.96 4.33
N LEU A 132 8.48 -3.81 3.66
CA LEU A 132 9.28 -3.42 2.49
C LEU A 132 8.39 -2.89 1.36
N MET A 133 7.31 -3.61 1.03
CA MET A 133 6.36 -3.21 -0.02
C MET A 133 5.73 -1.85 0.28
N GLN A 134 5.26 -1.62 1.51
CA GLN A 134 4.71 -0.32 1.92
C GLN A 134 5.76 0.79 1.80
N THR A 135 7.01 0.51 2.18
CA THR A 135 8.10 1.47 2.09
C THR A 135 8.46 1.77 0.63
N LEU A 136 8.41 0.77 -0.25
CA LEU A 136 8.58 0.98 -1.69
C LEU A 136 7.44 1.80 -2.29
N VAL A 137 6.19 1.58 -1.88
CA VAL A 137 5.05 2.44 -2.28
C VAL A 137 5.30 3.90 -1.88
N LEU A 138 5.81 4.15 -0.66
CA LEU A 138 6.20 5.50 -0.23
C LEU A 138 7.33 6.06 -1.11
N ALA A 139 8.37 5.27 -1.37
CA ALA A 139 9.49 5.67 -2.22
C ALA A 139 9.04 6.05 -3.64
N THR A 140 8.22 5.22 -4.28
CA THR A 140 7.68 5.49 -5.63
C THR A 140 6.74 6.69 -5.64
N ARG A 141 6.00 6.92 -4.54
CA ARG A 141 5.06 8.04 -4.43
C ARG A 141 5.78 9.36 -4.20
N ASP A 142 6.73 9.41 -3.28
CA ASP A 142 7.23 10.66 -2.71
C ASP A 142 8.58 11.08 -3.28
N MET A 143 9.42 10.13 -3.72
CA MET A 143 10.75 10.45 -4.25
C MET A 143 10.68 10.78 -5.74
N LYS A 144 10.74 12.08 -6.07
CA LYS A 144 10.48 12.58 -7.43
C LYS A 144 11.71 12.69 -8.34
N THR A 145 12.93 12.53 -7.81
CA THR A 145 14.17 12.70 -8.60
C THR A 145 14.28 11.63 -9.70
N ALA A 146 14.95 11.94 -10.80
CA ALA A 146 15.18 10.97 -11.88
C ALA A 146 15.96 9.73 -11.38
N ALA A 147 16.91 9.93 -10.47
CA ALA A 147 17.62 8.83 -9.82
C ALA A 147 16.69 7.93 -9.00
N ALA A 148 15.81 8.52 -8.17
CA ALA A 148 14.86 7.76 -7.37
C ALA A 148 13.85 7.00 -8.23
N LYS A 149 13.32 7.61 -9.30
CA LYS A 149 12.42 6.92 -10.25
C LYS A 149 13.08 5.72 -10.94
N ARG A 150 14.40 5.75 -11.14
CA ARG A 150 15.16 4.60 -11.67
C ARG A 150 15.40 3.52 -10.61
N ALA A 151 15.62 3.93 -9.36
CA ALA A 151 15.95 3.04 -8.25
C ALA A 151 14.73 2.33 -7.62
N TYR A 152 13.56 2.96 -7.67
CA TYR A 152 12.31 2.45 -7.09
C TYR A 152 11.27 2.31 -8.19
N LYS A 153 11.10 1.07 -8.67
CA LYS A 153 10.20 0.78 -9.78
C LYS A 153 8.87 0.25 -9.26
N PRO A 154 7.72 0.62 -9.88
CA PRO A 154 6.43 0.01 -9.55
C PRO A 154 6.43 -1.52 -9.67
N GLU A 155 7.28 -2.08 -10.55
CA GLU A 155 7.46 -3.52 -10.72
C GLU A 155 7.97 -4.21 -9.45
N ASP A 156 8.87 -3.57 -8.70
CA ASP A 156 9.39 -4.12 -7.43
C ASP A 156 8.28 -4.24 -6.37
N VAL A 157 7.38 -3.25 -6.34
CA VAL A 157 6.19 -3.26 -5.46
C VAL A 157 5.26 -4.41 -5.86
N GLU A 158 4.99 -4.56 -7.15
CA GLU A 158 4.09 -5.60 -7.67
C GLU A 158 4.65 -7.02 -7.45
N GLU A 159 5.96 -7.22 -7.61
CA GLU A 159 6.62 -8.49 -7.37
C GLU A 159 6.41 -8.94 -5.91
N ILE A 160 6.70 -8.05 -4.95
CA ILE A 160 6.53 -8.36 -3.53
C ILE A 160 5.06 -8.57 -3.18
N ALA A 161 4.16 -7.73 -3.71
CA ALA A 161 2.73 -7.88 -3.48
C ALA A 161 2.21 -9.25 -3.98
N ASN A 162 2.61 -9.67 -5.19
CA ASN A 162 2.25 -10.97 -5.75
C ASN A 162 2.85 -12.13 -4.94
N ARG A 163 4.05 -11.95 -4.38
CA ARG A 163 4.65 -12.92 -3.47
C ARG A 163 3.85 -13.04 -2.17
N VAL A 164 3.51 -11.92 -1.52
CA VAL A 164 2.72 -11.90 -0.28
C VAL A 164 1.32 -12.50 -0.48
N ILE A 165 0.67 -12.24 -1.62
CA ILE A 165 -0.65 -12.82 -1.95
C ILE A 165 -0.55 -14.34 -2.10
N ARG A 166 0.50 -14.84 -2.78
CA ARG A 166 0.69 -16.29 -3.01
C ARG A 166 1.14 -17.03 -1.75
N GLU A 167 1.91 -16.38 -0.89
CA GLU A 167 2.32 -16.92 0.41
C GLU A 167 1.11 -16.96 1.35
N HIS A 168 0.39 -18.08 1.41
CA HIS A 168 -0.62 -18.31 2.44
C HIS A 168 0.00 -19.06 3.62
N PRO A 169 -0.09 -18.53 4.85
CA PRO A 169 0.28 -19.32 6.01
C PRO A 169 -0.63 -20.55 6.08
N PRO A 170 -0.07 -21.75 6.35
CA PRO A 170 -0.85 -22.95 6.62
C PRO A 170 -1.93 -22.71 7.68
N GLU A 171 -3.10 -23.36 7.53
CA GLU A 171 -4.25 -23.15 8.42
C GLU A 171 -3.94 -23.51 9.88
N ASP A 172 -3.03 -24.45 10.11
CA ASP A 172 -2.52 -24.85 11.42
C ASP A 172 -1.70 -23.76 12.12
N TRP A 173 -1.30 -22.69 11.41
CA TRP A 173 -0.64 -21.53 11.99
C TRP A 173 -1.63 -20.44 12.42
N HIS A 174 -2.92 -20.64 12.20
CA HIS A 174 -3.98 -19.84 12.81
C HIS A 174 -4.24 -20.37 14.22
N PRO A 175 -3.98 -19.58 15.27
CA PRO A 175 -4.38 -19.95 16.62
C PRO A 175 -5.89 -20.18 16.65
N ARG A 176 -6.33 -21.28 17.30
CA ARG A 176 -7.76 -21.66 17.41
C ARG A 176 -8.60 -20.63 18.20
N ASP A 177 -7.94 -19.62 18.76
CA ASP A 177 -8.38 -18.82 19.90
C ASP A 177 -8.43 -17.30 19.67
N GLY A 178 -8.23 -16.75 18.47
CA GLY A 178 -8.40 -15.29 18.34
C GLY A 178 -8.32 -14.67 16.95
N SER A 179 -9.37 -13.95 16.58
CA SER A 179 -9.48 -13.10 15.39
C SER A 179 -8.24 -12.22 15.15
N THR A 180 -7.61 -11.69 16.19
CA THR A 180 -6.43 -10.82 16.09
C THR A 180 -5.26 -11.48 15.37
N MET A 181 -4.94 -12.75 15.66
CA MET A 181 -3.81 -13.43 15.02
C MET A 181 -4.12 -13.80 13.57
N ARG A 182 -5.38 -14.11 13.27
CA ARG A 182 -5.87 -14.28 11.89
C ARG A 182 -5.72 -12.97 11.11
N VAL A 183 -6.10 -11.83 11.69
CA VAL A 183 -5.92 -10.52 11.08
C VAL A 183 -4.44 -10.24 10.82
N CYS A 184 -3.59 -10.33 11.85
CA CYS A 184 -2.17 -9.94 11.77
C CYS A 184 -1.34 -10.81 10.80
N TYR A 185 -1.66 -12.10 10.67
CA TYR A 185 -0.84 -13.03 9.87
C TYR A 185 -1.47 -13.46 8.56
N SER A 186 -2.80 -13.33 8.41
CA SER A 186 -3.54 -13.74 7.21
C SER A 186 -4.11 -12.54 6.46
N ALA A 187 -5.05 -11.81 7.07
CA ALA A 187 -5.82 -10.78 6.39
C ALA A 187 -4.98 -9.53 6.07
N TYR A 188 -4.26 -8.99 7.07
CA TYR A 188 -3.47 -7.76 6.94
C TYR A 188 -2.45 -7.84 5.81
N PRO A 189 -1.59 -8.87 5.71
CA PRO A 189 -0.63 -8.96 4.61
C PRO A 189 -1.30 -8.98 3.23
N VAL A 190 -2.46 -9.64 3.12
CA VAL A 190 -3.15 -9.82 1.83
C VAL A 190 -3.83 -8.54 1.38
N TRP A 191 -4.55 -7.83 2.26
CA TRP A 191 -5.16 -6.57 1.87
C TRP A 191 -4.10 -5.52 1.53
N GLU A 192 -2.99 -5.47 2.26
CA GLU A 192 -1.91 -4.51 1.98
C GLU A 192 -1.27 -4.79 0.62
N ALA A 193 -1.11 -6.06 0.28
CA ALA A 193 -0.62 -6.47 -1.03
C ALA A 193 -1.59 -6.10 -2.16
N TYR A 194 -2.90 -6.26 -1.95
CA TYR A 194 -3.90 -5.79 -2.92
C TYR A 194 -3.93 -4.26 -3.03
N LEU A 195 -3.73 -3.51 -1.93
CA LEU A 195 -3.60 -2.06 -1.96
C LEU A 195 -2.40 -1.62 -2.78
N ALA A 196 -1.24 -2.26 -2.58
CA ALA A 196 -0.02 -2.00 -3.32
C ALA A 196 -0.20 -2.30 -4.82
N ARG A 197 -0.87 -3.41 -5.17
CA ARG A 197 -1.24 -3.71 -6.57
C ARG A 197 -2.17 -2.65 -7.15
N GLY A 198 -3.21 -2.26 -6.42
CA GLY A 198 -4.13 -1.20 -6.83
C GLY A 198 -3.39 0.11 -7.14
N TYR A 199 -2.42 0.46 -6.31
CA TYR A 199 -1.55 1.61 -6.52
C TYR A 199 -0.69 1.50 -7.79
N VAL A 200 -0.01 0.38 -8.00
CA VAL A 200 0.83 0.16 -9.21
C VAL A 200 0.00 0.21 -10.49
N TRP A 201 -1.13 -0.49 -10.51
CA TRP A 201 -2.06 -0.44 -11.65
C TRP A 201 -2.65 0.95 -11.84
N GLY A 202 -2.89 1.71 -10.76
CA GLY A 202 -3.32 3.09 -10.83
C GLY A 202 -2.27 4.03 -11.45
N ILE A 203 -0.97 3.83 -11.17
CA ILE A 203 0.11 4.56 -11.86
C ILE A 203 0.03 4.30 -13.36
N ARG A 204 -0.03 3.01 -13.75
CA ARG A 204 -0.08 2.60 -15.17
C ARG A 204 -1.31 3.17 -15.87
N ALA A 205 -2.47 3.08 -15.21
CA ALA A 205 -3.73 3.63 -15.69
C ALA A 205 -3.70 5.15 -15.88
N GLY A 206 -2.98 5.85 -15.00
CA GLY A 206 -2.86 7.30 -15.01
C GLY A 206 -1.84 7.88 -15.99
N VAL A 207 -0.95 7.09 -16.60
CA VAL A 207 0.08 7.58 -17.54
C VAL A 207 -0.50 8.48 -18.64
N PRO A 208 -1.59 8.09 -19.34
CA PRO A 208 -2.17 8.95 -20.37
C PRO A 208 -2.79 10.25 -19.84
N LEU A 209 -3.05 10.34 -18.53
CA LEU A 209 -3.69 11.49 -17.89
C LEU A 209 -2.70 12.56 -17.38
N LEU A 210 -1.38 12.32 -17.49
CA LEU A 210 -0.35 13.22 -17.00
C LEU A 210 -0.23 14.49 -17.86
N GLU A 211 -0.32 14.36 -19.18
CA GLU A 211 -0.10 15.45 -20.15
C GLU A 211 -1.28 15.59 -21.11
N VAL A 212 -2.47 15.79 -20.55
CA VAL A 212 -3.67 16.04 -21.36
C VAL A 212 -3.54 17.41 -22.02
N GLN A 213 -3.47 17.45 -23.35
CA GLN A 213 -3.37 18.70 -24.10
C GLN A 213 -4.61 19.59 -23.87
N PRO A 214 -4.48 20.93 -23.85
CA PRO A 214 -5.63 21.82 -23.71
C PRO A 214 -6.70 21.52 -24.75
N ARG A 215 -7.97 21.52 -24.33
CA ARG A 215 -9.16 21.23 -25.17
C ARG A 215 -9.21 19.81 -25.76
N LYS A 216 -8.36 18.90 -25.29
CA LYS A 216 -8.40 17.47 -25.62
C LYS A 216 -8.83 16.66 -24.40
N TYR A 217 -9.50 15.54 -24.66
CA TYR A 217 -9.74 14.53 -23.64
C TYR A 217 -8.68 13.44 -23.71
N ALA A 218 -8.43 12.79 -22.58
CA ALA A 218 -7.62 11.60 -22.49
C ALA A 218 -8.35 10.55 -21.63
N PHE A 219 -8.31 9.30 -22.08
CA PHE A 219 -8.76 8.16 -21.30
C PHE A 219 -7.61 7.61 -20.48
N ALA A 220 -7.91 7.08 -19.29
CA ALA A 220 -6.98 6.20 -18.61
C ALA A 220 -6.72 4.95 -19.47
N ASP A 221 -5.62 4.25 -19.23
CA ASP A 221 -5.51 2.87 -19.73
C ASP A 221 -6.63 2.04 -19.07
N LEU A 222 -7.58 1.60 -19.88
CA LEU A 222 -8.81 0.96 -19.40
C LEU A 222 -8.54 -0.38 -18.73
N THR A 223 -7.58 -1.14 -19.25
CA THR A 223 -7.19 -2.44 -18.70
C THR A 223 -6.52 -2.26 -17.34
N ALA A 224 -5.58 -1.33 -17.25
CA ALA A 224 -4.90 -1.00 -16.01
C ALA A 224 -5.89 -0.42 -14.98
N ALA A 225 -6.82 0.45 -15.39
CA ALA A 225 -7.85 1.01 -14.52
C ALA A 225 -8.76 -0.09 -13.96
N LYS A 226 -9.16 -1.06 -14.80
CA LYS A 226 -9.94 -2.23 -14.35
C LYS A 226 -9.17 -3.07 -13.34
N ASN A 227 -7.89 -3.36 -13.61
CA ASN A 227 -7.03 -4.11 -12.69
C ASN A 227 -6.83 -3.38 -11.36
N ALA A 228 -6.67 -2.05 -11.39
CA ALA A 228 -6.57 -1.22 -10.19
C ALA A 228 -7.85 -1.31 -9.36
N ALA A 229 -9.01 -1.12 -10.01
CA ALA A 229 -10.32 -1.20 -9.37
C ALA A 229 -10.57 -2.58 -8.73
N GLU A 230 -10.24 -3.67 -9.42
CA GLU A 230 -10.40 -5.03 -8.91
C GLU A 230 -9.47 -5.32 -7.72
N ALA A 231 -8.24 -4.80 -7.74
CA ALA A 231 -7.32 -4.93 -6.61
C ALA A 231 -7.85 -4.18 -5.38
N TYR A 232 -8.32 -2.94 -5.53
CA TYR A 232 -8.94 -2.20 -4.42
C TYR A 232 -10.24 -2.86 -3.94
N ASP A 233 -11.07 -3.40 -4.83
CA ASP A 233 -12.28 -4.14 -4.44
C ASP A 233 -11.95 -5.38 -3.58
N LYS A 234 -10.88 -6.12 -3.93
CA LYS A 234 -10.41 -7.26 -3.12
C LYS A 234 -9.89 -6.83 -1.76
N ALA A 235 -9.10 -5.75 -1.70
CA ALA A 235 -8.65 -5.19 -0.42
C ALA A 235 -9.83 -4.74 0.45
N ALA A 236 -10.83 -4.08 -0.14
CA ALA A 236 -12.01 -3.61 0.57
C ALA A 236 -12.83 -4.78 1.15
N ALA A 237 -13.01 -5.86 0.40
CA ALA A 237 -13.72 -7.04 0.87
C ALA A 237 -13.03 -7.67 2.10
N ILE A 238 -11.71 -7.83 2.07
CA ILE A 238 -10.96 -8.41 3.21
C ILE A 238 -11.04 -7.50 4.44
N LEU A 239 -10.89 -6.17 4.25
CA LEU A 239 -11.01 -5.20 5.35
C LEU A 239 -12.41 -5.23 5.98
N GLU A 240 -13.45 -5.32 5.16
CA GLU A 240 -14.83 -5.40 5.65
C GLU A 240 -15.11 -6.66 6.47
N ASP A 241 -14.56 -7.80 6.03
CA ASP A 241 -14.81 -9.10 6.67
C ASP A 241 -13.98 -9.31 7.94
N GLU A 242 -12.75 -8.77 8.01
CA GLU A 242 -11.75 -9.19 9.01
C GLU A 242 -11.40 -8.11 10.03
N ALA A 243 -11.36 -6.83 9.63
CA ALA A 243 -10.91 -5.76 10.52
C ALA A 243 -11.35 -4.39 10.01
N PRO A 244 -12.22 -3.68 10.73
CA PRO A 244 -12.55 -2.32 10.40
C PRO A 244 -11.42 -1.38 10.85
N ASP A 245 -10.24 -1.48 10.25
CA ASP A 245 -9.35 -0.33 10.14
C ASP A 245 -10.07 0.68 9.25
N PHE A 246 -10.94 1.48 9.88
CA PHE A 246 -11.81 2.41 9.18
C PHE A 246 -11.00 3.44 8.37
N THR A 247 -9.79 3.79 8.85
CA THR A 247 -8.82 4.66 8.16
C THR A 247 -8.39 4.08 6.84
N ARG A 248 -8.00 2.81 6.81
CA ARG A 248 -7.65 2.14 5.55
C ARG A 248 -8.88 1.90 4.70
N TYR A 249 -9.97 1.45 5.30
CA TYR A 249 -11.19 1.07 4.59
C TYR A 249 -11.79 2.21 3.78
N CYS A 250 -11.96 3.40 4.37
CA CYS A 250 -12.51 4.54 3.64
C CYS A 250 -11.63 4.95 2.45
N PHE A 251 -10.30 4.93 2.62
CA PHE A 251 -9.34 5.18 1.55
C PHE A 251 -9.53 4.18 0.40
N VAL A 252 -9.57 2.87 0.70
CA VAL A 252 -9.71 1.81 -0.31
C VAL A 252 -11.00 2.00 -1.13
N LEU A 253 -12.11 2.28 -0.47
CA LEU A 253 -13.42 2.45 -1.13
C LEU A 253 -13.39 3.60 -2.14
N TRP A 254 -12.82 4.76 -1.79
CA TRP A 254 -12.74 5.88 -2.72
C TRP A 254 -11.85 5.59 -3.93
N TYR A 255 -10.72 4.92 -3.75
CA TYR A 255 -9.84 4.50 -4.85
C TYR A 255 -10.51 3.45 -5.75
N ALA A 256 -11.23 2.48 -5.17
CA ALA A 256 -12.00 1.50 -5.93
C ALA A 256 -13.03 2.20 -6.84
N ILE A 257 -13.81 3.14 -6.29
CA ILE A 257 -14.81 3.90 -7.06
C ILE A 257 -14.13 4.71 -8.17
N HIS A 258 -13.05 5.40 -7.88
CA HIS A 258 -12.33 6.22 -8.85
C HIS A 258 -11.89 5.39 -10.06
N TRP A 259 -11.21 4.26 -9.83
CA TRP A 259 -10.74 3.42 -10.92
C TRP A 259 -11.88 2.68 -11.64
N ARG A 260 -12.98 2.33 -10.95
CA ARG A 260 -14.20 1.83 -11.61
C ARG A 260 -14.81 2.86 -12.56
N LEU A 261 -14.84 4.14 -12.18
CA LEU A 261 -15.34 5.22 -13.04
C LEU A 261 -14.42 5.46 -14.25
N ARG A 262 -13.09 5.39 -14.05
CA ARG A 262 -12.12 5.47 -15.16
C ARG A 262 -12.20 4.28 -16.11
N ALA A 263 -12.48 3.08 -15.60
CA ALA A 263 -12.62 1.86 -16.40
C ALA A 263 -14.01 1.69 -17.04
N GLY A 264 -15.04 2.35 -16.51
CA GLY A 264 -16.43 2.15 -16.92
C GLY A 264 -17.06 0.84 -16.39
N GLY A 265 -18.29 0.57 -16.83
CA GLY A 265 -19.03 -0.67 -16.53
C GLY A 265 -19.79 -0.68 -15.20
N LEU A 266 -19.68 0.39 -14.39
CA LEU A 266 -20.47 0.55 -13.17
C LEU A 266 -21.84 1.14 -13.51
N SER A 267 -22.93 0.54 -13.03
CA SER A 267 -24.26 1.18 -13.14
C SER A 267 -24.38 2.38 -12.20
N VAL A 268 -25.21 3.38 -12.53
CA VAL A 268 -25.44 4.54 -11.65
C VAL A 268 -25.95 4.11 -10.26
N ARG A 269 -26.81 3.10 -10.19
CA ARG A 269 -27.29 2.50 -8.93
C ARG A 269 -26.15 1.96 -8.07
N LYS A 270 -25.26 1.14 -8.66
CA LYS A 270 -24.07 0.63 -7.98
C LYS A 270 -23.11 1.76 -7.56
N LEU A 271 -22.97 2.81 -8.36
CA LEU A 271 -22.19 3.99 -7.99
C LEU A 271 -22.77 4.67 -6.75
N ARG A 272 -24.09 4.92 -6.70
CA ARG A 272 -24.77 5.48 -5.53
C ARG A 272 -24.49 4.67 -4.27
N SER A 273 -24.70 3.35 -4.34
CA SER A 273 -24.46 2.44 -3.22
C SER A 273 -23.01 2.50 -2.74
N ARG A 274 -22.03 2.41 -3.64
CA ARG A 274 -20.60 2.47 -3.27
C ARG A 274 -20.19 3.82 -2.70
N VAL A 275 -20.68 4.93 -3.26
CA VAL A 275 -20.40 6.28 -2.75
C VAL A 275 -21.02 6.49 -1.37
N ASN A 276 -22.22 5.96 -1.11
CA ASN A 276 -22.84 6.04 0.21
C ASN A 276 -22.03 5.24 1.23
N LYS A 277 -21.64 4.00 0.90
CA LYS A 277 -20.76 3.19 1.75
C LYS A 277 -19.43 3.89 2.05
N ALA A 278 -18.81 4.49 1.05
CA ALA A 278 -17.56 5.23 1.22
C ALA A 278 -17.75 6.48 2.11
N LYS A 279 -18.90 7.16 2.01
CA LYS A 279 -19.23 8.28 2.91
C LYS A 279 -19.43 7.80 4.35
N GLU A 280 -20.21 6.74 4.57
CA GLU A 280 -20.44 6.15 5.89
C GLU A 280 -19.11 5.77 6.55
N ALA A 281 -18.25 5.05 5.83
CA ALA A 281 -16.90 4.72 6.32
C ALA A 281 -16.06 5.97 6.61
N THR A 282 -16.16 7.02 5.78
CA THR A 282 -15.42 8.28 6.02
C THR A 282 -15.90 8.98 7.29
N GLU A 283 -17.20 9.05 7.53
CA GLU A 283 -17.76 9.68 8.73
C GLU A 283 -17.47 8.87 10.00
N GLU A 284 -17.43 7.54 9.90
CA GLU A 284 -16.98 6.70 11.02
C GLU A 284 -15.51 6.98 11.37
N THR A 285 -14.63 7.07 10.37
CA THR A 285 -13.21 7.32 10.64
C THR A 285 -12.94 8.68 11.28
N LYS A 286 -13.71 9.70 10.91
CA LYS A 286 -13.58 11.05 11.49
C LYS A 286 -13.79 11.10 13.00
N ARG A 287 -14.42 10.08 13.60
CA ARG A 287 -14.53 9.95 15.05
C ARG A 287 -13.18 9.69 15.73
N PHE A 288 -12.18 9.22 14.98
CA PHE A 288 -10.88 8.80 15.48
C PHE A 288 -9.71 9.57 14.87
N VAL A 289 -9.91 10.22 13.72
CA VAL A 289 -8.84 10.91 12.96
C VAL A 289 -9.37 12.22 12.35
N ASP A 290 -8.83 13.35 12.82
CA ASP A 290 -9.30 14.69 12.41
C ASP A 290 -8.96 15.04 10.95
N ASP A 291 -7.76 14.67 10.46
CA ASP A 291 -7.20 15.13 9.18
C ASP A 291 -7.22 14.10 8.04
N ILE A 292 -8.11 13.12 8.09
CA ILE A 292 -8.10 12.03 7.10
C ILE A 292 -8.39 12.49 5.66
N GLU A 293 -9.06 13.64 5.48
CA GLU A 293 -9.59 14.07 4.20
C GLU A 293 -8.53 14.50 3.18
N ASP A 294 -7.33 14.86 3.62
CA ASP A 294 -6.28 15.44 2.75
C ASP A 294 -5.65 14.40 1.83
N SER A 295 -5.54 13.15 2.30
CA SER A 295 -4.80 12.10 1.60
C SER A 295 -5.48 11.59 0.32
N PHE A 296 -6.78 11.80 0.16
CA PHE A 296 -7.56 11.35 -1.02
C PHE A 296 -8.64 12.36 -1.44
N ARG A 297 -8.43 13.64 -1.08
CA ARG A 297 -9.37 14.74 -1.32
C ARG A 297 -9.83 14.82 -2.77
N ASP A 298 -8.88 14.78 -3.70
CA ASP A 298 -9.15 14.93 -5.14
C ASP A 298 -9.92 13.73 -5.71
N ILE A 299 -9.58 12.52 -5.28
CA ILE A 299 -10.24 11.28 -5.68
C ILE A 299 -11.70 11.27 -5.21
N ARG A 300 -11.91 11.67 -3.95
CA ARG A 300 -13.26 11.81 -3.38
C ARG A 300 -14.07 12.88 -4.10
N LYS A 301 -13.46 14.05 -4.35
CA LYS A 301 -14.11 15.16 -5.08
C LYS A 301 -14.53 14.71 -6.47
N PHE A 302 -13.64 14.04 -7.20
CA PHE A 302 -13.95 13.42 -8.49
C PHE A 302 -15.17 12.49 -8.39
N CYS A 303 -15.15 11.50 -7.49
CA CYS A 303 -16.24 10.52 -7.37
C CYS A 303 -17.58 11.18 -7.05
N LYS A 304 -17.58 12.14 -6.11
CA LYS A 304 -18.79 12.90 -5.73
C LYS A 304 -19.31 13.75 -6.89
N GLN A 305 -18.41 14.41 -7.62
CA GLN A 305 -18.78 15.26 -8.76
C GLN A 305 -19.39 14.43 -9.88
N GLN A 306 -18.82 13.27 -10.22
CA GLN A 306 -19.36 12.40 -11.26
C GLN A 306 -20.75 11.85 -10.87
N LEU A 307 -20.94 11.45 -9.61
CA LEU A 307 -22.26 11.02 -9.15
C LEU A 307 -23.28 12.18 -9.19
N LYS A 308 -22.88 13.39 -8.84
CA LYS A 308 -23.74 14.58 -8.91
C LYS A 308 -24.22 14.82 -10.34
N ILE A 309 -23.29 14.88 -11.31
CA ILE A 309 -23.60 15.09 -12.73
C ILE A 309 -24.56 14.01 -13.24
N LEU A 310 -24.32 12.74 -12.90
CA LEU A 310 -25.19 11.62 -13.28
C LEU A 310 -26.60 11.73 -12.69
N ASN A 311 -26.71 12.15 -11.43
CA ASN A 311 -28.02 12.33 -10.79
C ASN A 311 -28.80 13.51 -11.38
N GLU A 312 -28.11 14.57 -11.80
CA GLU A 312 -28.73 15.74 -12.44
C GLU A 312 -29.14 15.44 -13.90
N SER A 313 -28.41 14.58 -14.61
CA SER A 313 -28.71 14.25 -16.01
C SER A 313 -29.76 13.15 -16.20
N LEU A 314 -29.88 12.21 -15.26
CA LEU A 314 -30.80 11.08 -15.36
C LEU A 314 -32.29 11.45 -15.54
N PRO A 315 -32.86 12.45 -14.82
CA PRO A 315 -34.27 12.82 -14.98
C PRO A 315 -34.64 13.31 -16.39
N SER A 316 -33.66 13.86 -17.11
CA SER A 316 -33.83 14.41 -18.47
C SER A 316 -33.26 13.48 -19.55
N ALA A 317 -32.92 12.23 -19.19
CA ALA A 317 -32.30 11.29 -20.11
C ALA A 317 -33.32 10.72 -21.13
N PRO A 318 -32.86 10.27 -22.32
CA PRO A 318 -33.74 9.65 -23.31
C PRO A 318 -34.46 8.41 -22.77
N PRO A 319 -35.64 8.05 -23.33
CA PRO A 319 -36.36 6.84 -22.98
C PRO A 319 -35.45 5.60 -23.05
N GLY A 320 -35.47 4.77 -22.00
CA GLY A 320 -34.63 3.57 -21.88
C GLY A 320 -33.32 3.78 -21.10
N ILE A 321 -32.93 5.03 -20.81
CA ILE A 321 -31.83 5.32 -19.88
C ILE A 321 -32.38 5.45 -18.45
N THR A 322 -31.86 4.63 -17.56
CA THR A 322 -32.26 4.51 -16.15
C THR A 322 -31.05 4.40 -15.25
N ASP A 323 -31.27 4.38 -13.92
CA ASP A 323 -30.19 4.17 -12.96
C ASP A 323 -29.53 2.78 -13.03
N ARG A 324 -30.13 1.83 -13.76
CA ARG A 324 -29.59 0.48 -13.98
C ARG A 324 -28.55 0.43 -15.10
N ASN A 325 -28.57 1.42 -15.99
CA ASN A 325 -27.64 1.52 -17.10
C ASN A 325 -26.22 1.78 -16.61
N THR A 326 -25.27 1.29 -17.39
CA THR A 326 -23.84 1.30 -17.11
C THR A 326 -23.18 2.58 -17.59
N ILE A 327 -22.26 3.09 -16.79
CA ILE A 327 -21.49 4.29 -17.09
C ILE A 327 -20.31 3.87 -17.98
N LYS A 328 -20.11 4.61 -19.09
CA LYS A 328 -18.93 4.47 -19.96
C LYS A 328 -17.66 4.91 -19.19
N PRO A 329 -16.46 4.50 -19.62
CA PRO A 329 -15.21 5.04 -19.11
C PRO A 329 -15.23 6.58 -19.10
N ILE A 330 -14.85 7.20 -17.97
CA ILE A 330 -14.85 8.66 -17.83
C ILE A 330 -13.47 9.24 -18.19
N PRO A 331 -13.33 9.95 -19.32
CA PRO A 331 -12.09 10.62 -19.68
C PRO A 331 -11.90 11.91 -18.89
N THR A 332 -10.67 12.41 -18.89
CA THR A 332 -10.32 13.75 -18.41
C THR A 332 -10.21 14.72 -19.57
N LEU A 333 -10.96 15.81 -19.53
CA LEU A 333 -10.84 16.96 -20.42
C LEU A 333 -9.99 18.04 -19.76
N ASN A 334 -8.95 18.51 -20.44
CA ASN A 334 -8.21 19.69 -20.00
C ASN A 334 -8.94 20.96 -20.44
N CYS A 335 -9.52 21.66 -19.48
CA CYS A 335 -10.28 22.89 -19.66
C CYS A 335 -9.44 24.18 -19.57
N LYS A 336 -8.11 24.07 -19.43
CA LYS A 336 -7.24 25.25 -19.32
C LYS A 336 -7.39 26.16 -20.53
N GLY A 337 -7.68 27.44 -20.28
CA GLY A 337 -7.87 28.45 -21.33
C GLY A 337 -9.20 28.34 -22.09
N LEU A 338 -10.18 27.58 -21.55
CA LEU A 338 -11.56 27.61 -22.03
C LEU A 338 -12.42 28.56 -21.19
N PRO A 339 -13.34 29.33 -21.80
CA PRO A 339 -14.30 30.13 -21.06
C PRO A 339 -15.25 29.22 -20.27
N ARG A 340 -15.77 29.71 -19.14
CA ARG A 340 -16.74 28.95 -18.31
C ARG A 340 -18.02 28.56 -19.07
N SER A 341 -18.36 29.28 -20.14
CA SER A 341 -19.49 29.00 -21.03
C SER A 341 -19.20 27.97 -22.12
N PHE A 342 -17.99 27.40 -22.17
CA PHE A 342 -17.62 26.46 -23.22
C PHE A 342 -18.45 25.18 -23.13
N ASN A 343 -19.19 24.87 -24.19
CA ASN A 343 -20.01 23.67 -24.26
C ASN A 343 -19.13 22.44 -24.55
N THR A 344 -18.80 21.67 -23.51
CA THR A 344 -18.01 20.44 -23.63
C THR A 344 -18.65 19.37 -24.52
N ALA A 345 -19.97 19.41 -24.75
CA ALA A 345 -20.64 18.51 -25.68
C ALA A 345 -20.16 18.69 -27.13
N SER A 346 -19.62 19.88 -27.49
CA SER A 346 -19.05 20.13 -28.82
C SER A 346 -17.71 19.42 -29.07
N LEU A 347 -17.04 18.94 -28.01
CA LEU A 347 -15.80 18.16 -28.10
C LEU A 347 -16.04 16.66 -28.06
N ASN A 348 -17.28 16.20 -27.89
CA ASN A 348 -17.59 14.79 -27.88
C ASN A 348 -17.51 14.25 -29.30
N ASP A 349 -16.42 13.55 -29.60
CA ASP A 349 -16.39 12.65 -30.73
C ASP A 349 -17.40 11.51 -30.46
N GLN A 350 -18.61 11.67 -31.00
CA GLN A 350 -19.68 10.68 -30.86
C GLN A 350 -19.25 9.30 -31.38
N GLN A 351 -18.30 9.25 -32.32
CA GLN A 351 -17.78 8.00 -32.86
C GLN A 351 -16.85 7.30 -31.86
N GLU A 352 -15.99 8.05 -31.17
CA GLU A 352 -15.10 7.49 -30.15
C GLU A 352 -15.88 7.04 -28.91
N PHE A 353 -16.77 7.88 -28.38
CA PHE A 353 -17.61 7.51 -27.23
C PHE A 353 -18.62 6.41 -27.56
N GLY A 354 -19.08 6.35 -28.81
CA GLY A 354 -19.98 5.29 -29.29
C GLY A 354 -19.36 3.90 -29.24
N ARG A 355 -18.04 3.79 -29.42
CA ARG A 355 -17.30 2.50 -29.40
C ARG A 355 -17.00 2.00 -27.99
N LEU A 356 -17.05 2.86 -26.98
CA LEU A 356 -16.72 2.49 -25.60
C LEU A 356 -17.87 1.70 -24.94
N PRO A 357 -17.55 0.67 -24.12
CA PRO A 357 -18.56 -0.12 -23.44
C PRO A 357 -19.33 0.74 -22.42
N GLY A 358 -20.65 0.57 -22.38
CA GLY A 358 -21.55 1.25 -21.47
C GLY A 358 -22.54 2.16 -22.18
N ASP A 359 -23.50 2.67 -21.42
CA ASP A 359 -24.69 3.36 -21.93
C ASP A 359 -24.61 4.88 -21.72
N ILE A 360 -24.09 5.31 -20.57
CA ILE A 360 -24.10 6.72 -20.14
C ILE A 360 -22.69 7.31 -20.22
N GLY A 361 -22.52 8.36 -21.02
CA GLY A 361 -21.26 9.12 -21.10
C GLY A 361 -21.16 10.19 -20.01
N CYS A 362 -19.98 10.34 -19.43
CA CYS A 362 -19.62 11.41 -18.49
C CYS A 362 -18.19 11.87 -18.77
N ILE A 363 -17.84 13.09 -18.37
CA ILE A 363 -16.52 13.68 -18.59
C ILE A 363 -16.06 14.34 -17.31
N ASP A 364 -14.79 14.12 -16.97
CA ASP A 364 -14.10 14.83 -15.91
C ASP A 364 -13.45 16.10 -16.43
N GLN A 365 -13.90 17.26 -15.95
CA GLN A 365 -13.39 18.55 -16.39
C GLN A 365 -12.28 19.01 -15.44
N ARG A 366 -11.05 19.10 -15.94
CA ARG A 366 -9.87 19.58 -15.20
C ARG A 366 -9.53 20.99 -15.66
N GLY A 367 -9.81 21.99 -14.83
CA GLY A 367 -9.58 23.42 -15.09
C GLY A 367 -8.39 23.99 -14.33
#